data_AF-C5L820-F1
#
_entry.id   AF-C5L820-F1
#
_cell.length_a   1.000
_cell.length_b   1.000
_cell.length_c   1.000
_cell.angle_alpha   90.00
_cell.angle_beta   90.00
_cell.angle_gamma   90.00
#
_symmetry.space_group_name_H-M   'P 1'
#
loop_
_entity.id
_entity.type
_entity.pdbx_description
1 polymer ?
#
loop_
_entity_poly.entity_id
_entity_poly.type
_entity_poly.pdbx_seq_one_letter_code
_entity_poly.pdbx_strand_id
1 'polypeptide(L)'
;MTAQCNEGAATVEEGKDTLVDQELLTSDPDELRQLAKIAREKGQIDRACNLLGDACEITCNREGTDTCKAMAAVLFDFGDCLLAKEEESLDILNADGGENGSDMDNVLGGGSSTKSAMDRLQEAVDMVKATRERELATGKGADEDAESDVDDLQLAWENLEQCRNCLQLFTEEEMPWDLARRCHSRLGDFLQLQERYPQACEEFEKALEICNKCCPPVDARERAVILLRLGECQRQEDKEKGKKTLLEAKALLEGHQQQHDKNDD
;
A
#
# COMPACT_ATOMS: atom_id res chain seq x y z
N MET A 1 29.70 -11.68 -66.38
CA MET A 1 29.44 -10.24 -66.18
C MET A 1 28.49 -10.15 -64.99
N THR A 2 28.89 -10.35 -63.73
CA THR A 2 29.88 -9.65 -62.86
C THR A 2 29.69 -8.14 -62.78
N ALA A 3 29.05 -7.69 -61.69
CA ALA A 3 29.36 -6.53 -60.82
C ALA A 3 28.34 -6.56 -59.64
N GLN A 4 28.70 -7.05 -58.45
CA GLN A 4 29.32 -6.32 -57.31
C GLN A 4 28.51 -5.10 -56.87
N CYS A 5 27.79 -5.19 -55.75
CA CYS A 5 28.20 -4.85 -54.36
C CYS A 5 27.94 -3.37 -54.06
N ASN A 6 27.02 -3.09 -53.12
CA ASN A 6 27.33 -2.12 -52.10
C ASN A 6 26.61 -2.45 -50.78
N GLU A 7 27.42 -2.53 -49.74
CA GLU A 7 27.08 -2.78 -48.35
C GLU A 7 26.45 -1.52 -47.74
N GLY A 8 25.37 -1.71 -47.01
CA GLY A 8 24.79 -0.72 -46.11
C GLY A 8 24.73 -1.32 -44.73
N ALA A 9 25.82 -1.24 -43.99
CA ALA A 9 25.85 -1.49 -42.55
C ALA A 9 25.01 -0.42 -41.85
N ALA A 10 23.93 -0.84 -41.19
CA ALA A 10 23.19 -0.03 -40.24
C ALA A 10 23.07 -0.83 -38.94
N THR A 11 24.14 -0.81 -38.15
CA THR A 11 24.10 -1.03 -36.72
C THR A 11 23.73 0.30 -36.06
N VAL A 12 22.50 0.45 -35.58
CA VAL A 12 22.15 1.46 -34.56
C VAL A 12 21.02 0.91 -33.70
N GLU A 13 21.45 0.45 -32.52
CA GLU A 13 20.86 0.63 -31.18
C GLU A 13 19.47 0.08 -30.85
N GLU A 14 19.52 -1.00 -30.09
CA GLU A 14 18.89 -1.16 -28.77
C GLU A 14 17.73 -0.21 -28.45
N GLY A 15 16.51 -0.70 -28.64
CA GLY A 15 15.29 -0.13 -28.09
C GLY A 15 15.20 -0.31 -26.57
N LYS A 16 16.05 0.42 -25.84
CA LYS A 16 15.96 0.66 -24.40
C LYS A 16 15.91 2.17 -24.19
N ASP A 17 14.73 2.78 -24.38
CA ASP A 17 14.33 4.05 -23.74
C ASP A 17 13.09 4.67 -24.42
N THR A 18 11.96 3.96 -24.46
CA THR A 18 10.70 4.55 -24.93
C THR A 18 9.49 4.26 -24.04
N LEU A 19 9.69 3.82 -22.78
CA LEU A 19 8.58 3.59 -21.84
C LEU A 19 8.41 4.71 -20.80
N VAL A 20 8.92 5.92 -21.06
CA VAL A 20 8.90 6.99 -20.05
C VAL A 20 7.72 7.97 -20.21
N ASP A 21 7.22 8.25 -21.41
CA ASP A 21 6.19 9.31 -21.59
C ASP A 21 4.99 8.92 -22.48
N GLN A 22 4.50 7.69 -22.35
CA GLN A 22 3.15 7.38 -22.83
C GLN A 22 2.21 7.38 -21.62
N GLU A 23 1.43 8.45 -21.46
CA GLU A 23 0.12 8.35 -20.81
C GLU A 23 -0.67 7.30 -21.59
N LEU A 24 -0.54 6.04 -21.16
CA LEU A 24 -1.36 4.97 -21.66
C LEU A 24 -2.77 5.32 -21.20
N LEU A 25 -3.65 5.70 -22.13
CA LEU A 25 -5.10 5.72 -21.93
C LEU A 25 -5.59 4.27 -21.75
N THR A 26 -5.06 3.57 -20.75
CA THR A 26 -5.64 2.33 -20.31
C THR A 26 -6.81 2.66 -19.42
N SER A 27 -7.97 2.14 -19.78
CA SER A 27 -9.15 2.18 -18.93
C SER A 27 -9.23 0.94 -18.06
N ASP A 28 -8.20 0.08 -18.00
CA ASP A 28 -8.24 -1.17 -17.25
C ASP A 28 -7.59 -1.03 -15.86
N PRO A 29 -8.36 -1.23 -14.77
CA PRO A 29 -7.86 -1.09 -13.40
C PRO A 29 -6.64 -1.97 -13.09
N ASP A 30 -6.58 -3.18 -13.64
CA ASP A 30 -5.46 -4.09 -13.37
C ASP A 30 -4.15 -3.61 -14.03
N GLU A 31 -4.21 -3.03 -15.23
CA GLU A 31 -3.03 -2.42 -15.86
C GLU A 31 -2.54 -1.21 -15.06
N LEU A 32 -3.44 -0.36 -14.58
CA LEU A 32 -3.11 0.78 -13.72
C LEU A 32 -2.43 0.32 -12.43
N ARG A 33 -2.90 -0.77 -11.81
CA ARG A 33 -2.26 -1.36 -10.62
C ARG A 33 -0.84 -1.87 -10.91
N GLN A 34 -0.61 -2.49 -12.06
CA GLN A 34 0.75 -2.92 -12.44
C GLN A 34 1.67 -1.71 -12.68
N LEU A 35 1.17 -0.66 -13.34
CA LEU A 35 1.92 0.58 -13.53
C LEU A 35 2.22 1.26 -12.18
N ALA A 36 1.27 1.25 -11.24
CA ALA A 36 1.47 1.79 -9.90
C ALA A 36 2.56 1.03 -9.13
N LYS A 37 2.61 -0.30 -9.24
CA LYS A 37 3.70 -1.10 -8.67
C LYS A 37 5.07 -0.71 -9.24
N ILE A 38 5.17 -0.57 -10.56
CA ILE A 38 6.41 -0.15 -11.23
C ILE A 38 6.79 1.28 -10.80
N ALA A 39 5.83 2.19 -10.65
CA ALA A 39 6.07 3.55 -10.17
C ALA A 39 6.60 3.54 -8.74
N ARG A 40 6.03 2.72 -7.85
CA ARG A 40 6.48 2.54 -6.47
C ARG A 40 7.90 1.99 -6.39
N GLU A 41 8.25 1.00 -7.21
CA GLU A 41 9.62 0.48 -7.30
C GLU A 41 10.65 1.53 -7.73
N LYS A 42 10.22 2.55 -8.49
CA LYS A 42 11.05 3.69 -8.90
C LYS A 42 11.07 4.84 -7.87
N GLY A 43 10.41 4.68 -6.73
CA GLY A 43 10.25 5.74 -5.71
C GLY A 43 9.30 6.86 -6.13
N GLN A 44 8.49 6.66 -7.19
CA GLN A 44 7.52 7.65 -7.67
C GLN A 44 6.17 7.43 -6.97
N ILE A 45 6.13 7.66 -5.65
CA ILE A 45 4.97 7.34 -4.80
C ILE A 45 3.72 8.14 -5.22
N ASP A 46 3.86 9.45 -5.47
CA ASP A 46 2.72 10.27 -5.89
C ASP A 46 2.12 9.81 -7.23
N ARG A 47 2.98 9.37 -8.16
CA ARG A 47 2.54 8.78 -9.42
C ARG A 47 1.77 7.47 -9.19
N ALA A 48 2.24 6.63 -8.26
CA ALA A 48 1.56 5.39 -7.92
C ALA A 48 0.18 5.67 -7.30
N CYS A 49 0.08 6.62 -6.37
CA CYS A 49 -1.19 7.05 -5.77
C CYS A 49 -2.18 7.57 -6.82
N ASN A 50 -1.72 8.40 -7.76
CA ASN A 50 -2.57 8.91 -8.83
C ASN A 50 -3.13 7.79 -9.73
N LEU A 51 -2.28 6.85 -10.14
CA LEU A 51 -2.71 5.69 -10.94
C LEU A 51 -3.72 4.81 -10.21
N LEU A 52 -3.57 4.66 -8.89
CA LEU A 52 -4.49 3.87 -8.05
C LEU A 52 -5.80 4.61 -7.80
N GLY A 53 -5.76 5.94 -7.68
CA GLY A 53 -6.97 6.78 -7.66
C GLY A 53 -7.79 6.63 -8.94
N ASP A 54 -7.13 6.68 -10.11
CA ASP A 54 -7.77 6.45 -11.41
C ASP A 54 -8.37 5.03 -11.49
N ALA A 55 -7.65 4.02 -11.00
CA ALA A 55 -8.13 2.64 -10.96
C ALA A 55 -9.37 2.47 -10.07
N CYS A 56 -9.41 3.17 -8.93
CA CYS A 56 -10.58 3.22 -8.03
C CYS A 56 -11.78 3.87 -8.72
N GLU A 57 -11.61 5.04 -9.35
CA GLU A 57 -12.69 5.74 -10.06
C GLU A 57 -13.27 4.88 -11.18
N ILE A 58 -12.41 4.25 -11.99
CA ILE A 58 -12.83 3.36 -13.08
C ILE A 58 -13.59 2.14 -12.54
N THR A 59 -13.06 1.48 -11.50
CA THR A 59 -13.69 0.28 -10.93
C THR A 59 -15.03 0.61 -10.31
N CYS A 60 -15.13 1.72 -9.57
CA CYS A 60 -16.36 2.20 -8.96
C CYS A 60 -17.41 2.53 -10.02
N ASN A 61 -17.01 3.20 -11.11
CA ASN A 61 -17.90 3.53 -12.21
C ASN A 61 -18.40 2.29 -12.98
N ARG A 62 -17.58 1.25 -13.10
CA ARG A 62 -17.96 -0.02 -13.76
C ARG A 62 -18.97 -0.82 -12.93
N GLU A 63 -18.75 -0.90 -11.62
CA GLU A 63 -19.58 -1.73 -10.71
C GLU A 63 -20.76 -0.95 -10.11
N GLY A 64 -20.70 0.39 -10.11
CA GLY A 64 -21.70 1.27 -9.50
C GLY A 64 -21.65 1.32 -7.97
N THR A 65 -20.63 0.73 -7.35
CA THR A 65 -20.43 0.70 -5.89
C THR A 65 -18.95 0.59 -5.54
N ASP A 66 -18.59 1.16 -4.40
CA ASP A 66 -17.28 1.07 -3.75
C ASP A 66 -17.10 -0.23 -2.94
N THR A 67 -18.17 -1.01 -2.76
CA THR A 67 -18.18 -2.22 -1.94
C THR A 67 -18.44 -3.43 -2.83
N CYS A 68 -17.42 -3.85 -3.59
CA CYS A 68 -17.50 -4.99 -4.49
C CYS A 68 -16.19 -5.80 -4.51
N LYS A 69 -16.28 -7.06 -4.98
CA LYS A 69 -15.12 -7.97 -5.02
C LYS A 69 -13.96 -7.43 -5.86
N ALA A 70 -14.25 -6.76 -6.99
CA ALA A 70 -13.25 -6.19 -7.88
C ALA A 70 -12.45 -5.05 -7.22
N MET A 71 -13.08 -4.33 -6.29
CA MET A 71 -12.48 -3.17 -5.63
C MET A 71 -11.46 -3.55 -4.56
N ALA A 72 -11.58 -4.75 -3.95
CA ALA A 72 -10.72 -5.18 -2.84
C ALA A 72 -9.23 -5.02 -3.13
N ALA A 73 -8.78 -5.46 -4.31
CA ALA A 73 -7.36 -5.44 -4.65
C ALA A 73 -6.85 -4.03 -5.01
N VAL A 74 -7.71 -3.18 -5.58
CA VAL A 74 -7.38 -1.78 -5.93
C VAL A 74 -7.23 -0.96 -4.65
N LEU A 75 -8.21 -1.06 -3.74
CA LEU A 75 -8.19 -0.37 -2.44
C LEU A 75 -7.02 -0.80 -1.57
N PHE A 76 -6.70 -2.10 -1.55
CA PHE A 76 -5.52 -2.58 -0.83
C PHE A 76 -4.25 -1.94 -1.36
N ASP A 77 -4.02 -1.98 -2.68
CA ASP A 77 -2.80 -1.43 -3.28
C ASP A 77 -2.73 0.09 -3.03
N PHE A 78 -3.87 0.79 -3.06
CA PHE A 78 -3.92 2.23 -2.78
C PHE A 78 -3.60 2.55 -1.31
N GLY A 79 -4.26 1.88 -0.37
CA GLY A 79 -4.02 2.07 1.05
C GLY A 79 -2.59 1.68 1.46
N ASP A 80 -2.05 0.61 0.89
CA ASP A 80 -0.66 0.20 1.10
C ASP A 80 0.35 1.24 0.59
N CYS A 81 0.06 1.86 -0.56
CA CYS A 81 0.89 2.90 -1.15
C CYS A 81 0.91 4.19 -0.31
N LEU A 82 -0.26 4.64 0.15
CA LEU A 82 -0.39 5.81 1.02
C LEU A 82 0.31 5.58 2.36
N LEU A 83 0.09 4.41 2.98
CA LEU A 83 0.75 4.08 4.23
C LEU A 83 2.28 4.03 4.09
N ALA A 84 2.78 3.55 2.94
CA ALA A 84 4.22 3.54 2.67
C ALA A 84 4.80 4.97 2.52
N LYS A 85 4.02 5.92 1.99
CA LYS A 85 4.40 7.34 1.92
C LYS A 85 4.59 7.94 3.32
N GLU A 86 3.70 7.60 4.23
CA GLU A 86 3.76 8.05 5.62
C GLU A 86 4.93 7.42 6.39
N GLU A 87 5.19 6.12 6.17
CA GLU A 87 6.33 5.42 6.74
C GLU A 87 7.67 6.06 6.32
N GLU A 88 7.82 6.43 5.04
CA GLU A 88 9.02 7.11 4.54
C GLU A 88 9.21 8.51 5.14
N SER A 89 8.10 9.26 5.31
CA SER A 89 8.12 10.58 5.95
C SER A 89 8.58 10.51 7.41
N LEU A 90 8.14 9.51 8.16
CA LEU A 90 8.54 9.29 9.56
C LEU A 90 10.00 8.83 9.71
N ASP A 91 10.50 8.00 8.80
CA ASP A 91 11.90 7.57 8.80
C ASP A 91 12.88 8.74 8.55
N ILE A 92 12.50 9.70 7.70
CA ILE A 92 13.29 10.91 7.45
C ILE A 92 13.35 11.81 8.70
N LEU A 93 12.25 11.95 9.44
CA LEU A 93 12.20 12.78 10.66
C LEU A 93 13.03 12.16 11.81
N ASN A 94 13.13 10.83 11.88
CA ASN A 94 13.95 10.15 12.89
C ASN A 94 15.45 10.16 12.56
N ALA A 95 15.83 10.44 11.30
CA ALA A 95 17.23 10.53 10.88
C ALA A 95 17.91 11.86 11.26
N ASP A 96 17.15 12.92 11.49
CA ASP A 96 17.67 14.26 11.82
C ASP A 96 17.19 14.74 13.21
N GLY A 97 17.59 14.00 14.26
CA GLY A 97 17.78 14.57 15.59
C GLY A 97 16.58 14.54 16.55
N GLY A 98 16.81 13.83 17.66
CA GLY A 98 16.67 14.38 19.01
C GLY A 98 15.27 14.77 19.51
N GLU A 99 14.79 13.98 20.47
CA GLU A 99 13.86 14.38 21.55
C GLU A 99 12.99 15.62 21.27
N ASN A 100 11.76 15.39 20.81
CA ASN A 100 10.62 16.19 21.26
C ASN A 100 9.36 15.34 21.16
N GLY A 101 8.96 14.78 22.31
CA GLY A 101 7.56 14.44 22.53
C GLY A 101 6.77 15.74 22.64
N SER A 102 5.70 15.85 21.87
CA SER A 102 4.62 16.79 22.16
C SER A 102 3.31 16.24 21.61
N ASP A 103 2.47 15.81 22.54
CA ASP A 103 1.02 15.98 22.59
C ASP A 103 0.26 15.97 21.26
N MET A 104 -0.28 14.80 20.92
CA MET A 104 -1.42 14.68 20.02
C MET A 104 -2.58 13.94 20.72
N ASP A 105 -2.91 14.41 21.93
CA ASP A 105 -4.25 14.20 22.46
C ASP A 105 -5.16 15.26 21.84
N ASN A 106 -6.31 14.81 21.32
CA ASN A 106 -7.54 15.57 21.07
C ASN A 106 -7.86 16.01 19.62
N VAL A 107 -8.23 15.08 18.74
CA VAL A 107 -9.22 15.35 17.66
C VAL A 107 -10.16 14.16 17.45
N LEU A 108 -11.06 13.92 18.41
CA LEU A 108 -12.36 13.29 18.13
C LEU A 108 -13.44 13.97 18.99
N GLY A 109 -13.62 15.27 18.75
CA GLY A 109 -14.80 16.01 19.15
C GLY A 109 -15.92 15.74 18.15
N GLY A 110 -16.98 15.08 18.61
CA GLY A 110 -18.15 14.75 17.80
C GLY A 110 -18.73 15.95 17.04
N GLY A 111 -18.69 15.86 15.71
CA GLY A 111 -19.44 16.71 14.79
C GLY A 111 -20.43 15.84 14.02
N SER A 112 -21.68 15.83 14.47
CA SER A 112 -22.81 15.32 13.70
C SER A 112 -22.94 16.14 12.40
N SER A 113 -22.55 15.55 11.28
CA SER A 113 -22.93 16.02 9.94
C SER A 113 -23.08 14.81 9.05
N THR A 114 -24.33 14.50 8.74
CA THR A 114 -24.79 13.41 7.88
C THR A 114 -24.37 13.67 6.43
N LYS A 115 -23.10 13.43 6.13
CA LYS A 115 -22.61 13.27 4.75
C LYS A 115 -22.25 11.80 4.55
N SER A 116 -22.72 11.22 3.44
CA SER A 116 -22.39 9.84 3.07
C SER A 116 -20.87 9.72 2.83
N ALA A 117 -20.31 8.53 3.00
CA ALA A 117 -18.93 8.25 2.58
C ALA A 117 -18.70 8.66 1.11
N MET A 118 -19.75 8.52 0.29
CA MET A 118 -19.79 8.95 -1.11
C MET A 118 -19.63 10.47 -1.30
N ASP A 119 -20.21 11.29 -0.42
CA ASP A 119 -20.09 12.76 -0.52
C ASP A 119 -18.66 13.20 -0.21
N ARG A 120 -18.00 12.50 0.72
CA ARG A 120 -16.61 12.78 1.12
C ARG A 120 -15.62 12.34 0.05
N LEU A 121 -15.87 11.18 -0.57
CA LEU A 121 -15.07 10.67 -1.67
C LEU A 121 -15.20 11.56 -2.92
N GLN A 122 -16.42 12.03 -3.22
CA GLN A 122 -16.66 12.95 -4.34
C GLN A 122 -16.00 14.31 -4.10
N GLU A 123 -16.04 14.84 -2.87
CA GLU A 123 -15.33 16.07 -2.50
C GLU A 123 -13.81 15.92 -2.67
N ALA A 124 -13.23 14.78 -2.28
CA ALA A 124 -11.81 14.48 -2.49
C ALA A 124 -11.45 14.40 -3.99
N VAL A 125 -12.27 13.73 -4.80
CA VAL A 125 -12.07 13.62 -6.26
C VAL A 125 -12.19 14.98 -6.94
N ASP A 126 -13.15 15.81 -6.54
CA ASP A 126 -13.35 17.15 -7.11
C ASP A 126 -12.18 18.09 -6.74
N MET A 127 -11.60 17.94 -5.55
CA MET A 127 -10.38 18.66 -5.17
C MET A 127 -9.16 18.20 -5.96
N VAL A 128 -8.96 16.90 -6.16
CA VAL A 128 -7.86 16.39 -6.99
C VAL A 128 -8.00 16.90 -8.43
N LYS A 129 -9.22 16.96 -8.98
CA LYS A 129 -9.49 17.57 -10.30
C LYS A 129 -9.17 19.06 -10.30
N ALA A 130 -9.55 19.81 -9.26
CA ALA A 130 -9.25 21.23 -9.14
C ALA A 130 -7.74 21.51 -8.99
N THR A 131 -7.02 20.69 -8.24
CA THR A 131 -5.56 20.77 -8.07
C THR A 131 -4.86 20.46 -9.40
N ARG A 132 -5.28 19.41 -10.11
CA ARG A 132 -4.77 19.06 -11.45
C ARG A 132 -5.00 20.16 -12.48
N GLU A 133 -6.19 20.77 -12.50
CA GLU A 133 -6.50 21.90 -13.39
C GLU A 133 -5.66 23.14 -13.06
N ARG A 134 -5.35 23.36 -11.77
CA ARG A 134 -4.50 24.46 -11.31
C ARG A 134 -3.01 24.20 -11.61
N GLU A 135 -2.53 22.98 -11.46
CA GLU A 135 -1.16 22.57 -11.83
C GLU A 135 -0.92 22.66 -13.35
N LEU A 136 -1.93 22.31 -14.16
CA LEU A 136 -1.90 22.53 -15.61
C LEU A 136 -1.92 24.02 -16.00
N ALA A 137 -2.51 24.88 -15.15
CA ALA A 137 -2.65 26.32 -15.41
C ALA A 137 -1.47 27.18 -14.90
N THR A 138 -0.65 26.70 -13.95
CA THR A 138 0.37 27.53 -13.30
C THR A 138 1.76 26.90 -13.31
N GLY A 139 2.49 27.14 -14.40
CA GLY A 139 3.94 27.14 -14.36
C GLY A 139 4.43 28.33 -13.51
N LYS A 140 5.08 28.01 -12.38
CA LYS A 140 5.87 28.90 -11.49
C LYS A 140 5.08 29.80 -10.51
N GLY A 141 5.17 29.43 -9.22
CA GLY A 141 5.49 30.37 -8.15
C GLY A 141 4.41 30.61 -7.08
N ALA A 142 4.71 30.07 -5.90
CA ALA A 142 4.53 30.62 -4.55
C ALA A 142 3.12 30.78 -3.94
N ASP A 143 3.05 30.16 -2.76
CA ASP A 143 2.32 30.51 -1.53
C ASP A 143 0.84 30.14 -1.37
N GLU A 144 0.69 29.11 -0.54
CA GLU A 144 -0.23 28.92 0.59
C GLU A 144 -1.76 28.87 0.35
N ASP A 145 -2.33 27.86 1.02
CA ASP A 145 -3.72 27.77 1.48
C ASP A 145 -4.80 27.29 0.50
N ALA A 146 -4.90 25.97 0.41
CA ALA A 146 -6.06 25.22 0.93
C ALA A 146 -5.79 23.73 0.72
N GLU A 147 -4.81 23.19 1.45
CA GLU A 147 -4.63 21.75 1.55
C GLU A 147 -5.84 21.26 2.37
N SER A 148 -6.79 20.63 1.67
CA SER A 148 -7.81 19.88 2.38
C SER A 148 -7.12 18.62 2.87
N ASP A 149 -6.51 18.74 4.04
CA ASP A 149 -5.73 17.72 4.72
C ASP A 149 -6.61 16.53 5.12
N VAL A 150 -7.11 15.77 4.15
CA VAL A 150 -7.33 14.35 4.41
C VAL A 150 -5.91 13.79 4.53
N ASP A 151 -5.45 13.72 5.78
CA ASP A 151 -4.19 13.09 6.16
C ASP A 151 -4.02 11.79 5.35
N ASP A 152 -2.93 11.67 4.59
CA ASP A 152 -2.64 10.49 3.76
C ASP A 152 -2.70 9.20 4.61
N LEU A 153 -2.38 9.31 5.91
CA LEU A 153 -2.54 8.24 6.89
C LEU A 153 -4.00 7.86 7.10
N GLN A 154 -4.90 8.84 7.24
CA GLN A 154 -6.35 8.61 7.35
C GLN A 154 -6.90 7.99 6.06
N LEU A 155 -6.48 8.49 4.90
CA LEU A 155 -6.90 7.94 3.60
C LEU A 155 -6.40 6.50 3.41
N ALA A 156 -5.19 6.20 3.89
CA ALA A 156 -4.66 4.83 3.89
C ALA A 156 -5.56 3.88 4.69
N TRP A 157 -5.95 4.29 5.91
CA TRP A 157 -6.85 3.50 6.75
C TRP A 157 -8.23 3.29 6.11
N GLU A 158 -8.82 4.34 5.53
CA GLU A 158 -10.13 4.25 4.87
C GLU A 158 -10.10 3.24 3.71
N ASN A 159 -9.04 3.28 2.89
CA ASN A 159 -8.86 2.33 1.80
C ASN A 159 -8.66 0.89 2.31
N LEU A 160 -7.84 0.68 3.33
CA LEU A 160 -7.61 -0.65 3.91
C LEU A 160 -8.87 -1.22 4.59
N GLU A 161 -9.63 -0.39 5.28
CA GLU A 161 -10.92 -0.78 5.87
C GLU A 161 -11.95 -1.11 4.79
N GLN A 162 -12.01 -0.31 3.74
CA GLN A 162 -12.93 -0.58 2.63
C GLN A 162 -12.52 -1.85 1.86
N CYS A 163 -11.21 -2.12 1.73
CA CYS A 163 -10.72 -3.41 1.26
C CYS A 163 -11.23 -4.56 2.16
N ARG A 164 -11.12 -4.42 3.49
CA ARG A 164 -11.64 -5.42 4.45
C ARG A 164 -13.14 -5.64 4.30
N ASN A 165 -13.92 -4.60 4.06
CA ASN A 165 -15.36 -4.71 3.78
C ASN A 165 -15.62 -5.48 2.48
N CYS A 166 -14.87 -5.19 1.41
CA CYS A 166 -14.97 -5.92 0.14
C CYS A 166 -14.62 -7.41 0.30
N LEU A 167 -13.62 -7.73 1.14
CA LEU A 167 -13.22 -9.11 1.44
C LEU A 167 -14.33 -9.93 2.11
N GLN A 168 -15.25 -9.30 2.86
CA GLN A 168 -16.40 -9.98 3.46
C GLN A 168 -17.41 -10.50 2.43
N LEU A 169 -17.34 -10.04 1.17
CA LEU A 169 -18.21 -10.48 0.09
C LEU A 169 -17.78 -11.82 -0.51
N PHE A 170 -16.56 -12.27 -0.23
CA PHE A 170 -16.04 -13.54 -0.75
C PHE A 170 -16.53 -14.71 0.09
N THR A 171 -16.83 -15.82 -0.58
CA THR A 171 -17.03 -17.09 0.10
C THR A 171 -15.67 -17.68 0.51
N GLU A 172 -15.67 -18.66 1.41
CA GLU A 172 -14.43 -19.30 1.86
C GLU A 172 -13.63 -19.94 0.71
N GLU A 173 -14.33 -20.47 -0.30
CA GLU A 173 -13.74 -21.11 -1.49
C GLU A 173 -13.10 -20.10 -2.46
N GLU A 174 -13.67 -18.90 -2.56
CA GLU A 174 -13.21 -17.84 -3.47
C GLU A 174 -12.25 -16.85 -2.80
N MET A 175 -12.07 -16.97 -1.48
CA MET A 175 -11.38 -15.99 -0.66
C MET A 175 -9.93 -15.80 -1.14
N PRO A 176 -9.52 -14.56 -1.49
CA PRO A 176 -8.13 -14.25 -1.77
C PRO A 176 -7.35 -14.16 -0.45
N TRP A 177 -7.05 -15.31 0.16
CA TRP A 177 -6.45 -15.39 1.50
C TRP A 177 -5.15 -14.60 1.65
N ASP A 178 -4.33 -14.54 0.59
CA ASP A 178 -3.12 -13.72 0.60
C ASP A 178 -3.43 -12.22 0.70
N LEU A 179 -4.44 -11.73 -0.03
CA LEU A 179 -4.89 -10.34 0.06
C LEU A 179 -5.47 -10.05 1.45
N ALA A 180 -6.29 -10.95 2.00
CA ALA A 180 -6.85 -10.80 3.34
C ALA A 180 -5.77 -10.73 4.42
N ARG A 181 -4.77 -11.61 4.36
CA ARG A 181 -3.60 -11.59 5.26
C ARG A 181 -2.85 -10.26 5.17
N ARG A 182 -2.55 -9.80 3.96
CA ARG A 182 -1.83 -8.54 3.75
C ARG A 182 -2.64 -7.34 4.24
N CYS A 183 -3.96 -7.34 4.01
CA CYS A 183 -4.87 -6.30 4.51
C CYS A 183 -4.83 -6.20 6.04
N HIS A 184 -4.98 -7.33 6.76
CA HIS A 184 -4.85 -7.36 8.22
C HIS A 184 -3.46 -6.92 8.69
N SER A 185 -2.40 -7.33 7.99
CA SER A 185 -1.03 -6.93 8.34
C SER A 185 -0.83 -5.41 8.20
N ARG A 186 -1.31 -4.78 7.12
CA ARG A 186 -1.19 -3.32 6.93
C ARG A 186 -2.09 -2.52 7.87
N LEU A 187 -3.27 -3.02 8.23
CA LEU A 187 -4.07 -2.41 9.30
C LEU A 187 -3.34 -2.47 10.65
N GLY A 188 -2.63 -3.57 10.93
CA GLY A 188 -1.74 -3.69 12.08
C GLY A 188 -0.61 -2.65 12.06
N ASP A 189 0.05 -2.46 10.91
CA ASP A 189 1.10 -1.44 10.74
C ASP A 189 0.55 -0.02 11.00
N PHE A 190 -0.60 0.31 10.41
CA PHE A 190 -1.28 1.58 10.66
C PHE A 190 -1.56 1.81 12.16
N LEU A 191 -2.08 0.80 12.85
CA LEU A 191 -2.34 0.88 14.29
C LEU A 191 -1.05 1.02 15.10
N GLN A 192 0.03 0.39 14.66
CA GLN A 192 1.34 0.52 15.27
C GLN A 192 1.91 1.94 15.10
N LEU A 193 1.73 2.59 13.93
CA LEU A 193 2.10 3.99 13.72
C LEU A 193 1.31 4.94 14.62
N GLN A 194 0.05 4.63 14.91
CA GLN A 194 -0.77 5.37 15.88
C GLN A 194 -0.50 4.96 17.35
N GLU A 195 0.53 4.15 17.62
CA GLU A 195 0.88 3.60 18.94
C GLU A 195 -0.26 2.81 19.63
N ARG A 196 -1.24 2.35 18.85
CA ARG A 196 -2.39 1.56 19.31
C ARG A 196 -2.04 0.08 19.37
N TYR A 197 -1.02 -0.24 20.17
CA TYR A 197 -0.39 -1.57 20.25
C TYR A 197 -1.34 -2.75 20.52
N PRO A 198 -2.32 -2.69 21.46
CA PRO A 198 -3.23 -3.82 21.66
C PRO A 198 -4.08 -4.11 20.43
N GLN A 199 -4.55 -3.08 19.71
CA GLN A 199 -5.35 -3.25 18.50
C GLN A 199 -4.48 -3.73 17.34
N ALA A 200 -3.24 -3.23 17.23
CA ALA A 200 -2.27 -3.75 16.27
C ALA A 200 -2.00 -5.25 16.49
N CYS A 201 -1.87 -5.68 17.76
CA CYS A 201 -1.72 -7.11 18.09
C CYS A 201 -2.88 -7.95 17.58
N GLU A 202 -4.14 -7.50 17.76
CA GLU A 202 -5.31 -8.22 17.25
C GLU A 202 -5.28 -8.37 15.72
N GLU A 203 -4.86 -7.34 15.00
CA GLU A 203 -4.77 -7.39 13.53
C GLU A 203 -3.63 -8.32 13.06
N PHE A 204 -2.47 -8.29 13.71
CA PHE A 204 -1.39 -9.23 13.39
C PHE A 204 -1.71 -10.68 13.76
N GLU A 205 -2.41 -10.91 14.88
CA GLU A 205 -2.88 -12.24 15.28
C GLU A 205 -3.87 -12.80 14.23
N LYS A 206 -4.83 -12.00 13.74
CA LYS A 206 -5.70 -12.38 12.61
C LYS A 206 -4.91 -12.69 11.34
N ALA A 207 -3.90 -11.88 11.01
CA ALA A 207 -3.06 -12.14 9.84
C ALA A 207 -2.31 -13.50 9.97
N LEU A 208 -1.84 -13.85 11.16
CA LEU A 208 -1.21 -15.14 11.44
C LEU A 208 -2.20 -16.31 11.35
N GLU A 209 -3.44 -16.13 11.81
CA GLU A 209 -4.50 -17.13 11.64
C GLU A 209 -4.77 -17.40 10.15
N ILE A 210 -4.83 -16.34 9.34
CA ILE A 210 -5.05 -16.44 7.89
C ILE A 210 -3.89 -17.14 7.19
N CYS A 211 -2.65 -17.02 7.67
CA CYS A 211 -1.50 -17.73 7.09
C CYS A 211 -1.74 -19.25 6.99
N ASN A 212 -2.52 -19.84 7.91
CA ASN A 212 -2.85 -21.27 7.89
C ASN A 212 -3.90 -21.64 6.83
N LYS A 213 -4.62 -20.65 6.28
CA LYS A 213 -5.65 -20.83 5.25
C LYS A 213 -5.13 -20.57 3.83
N CYS A 214 -3.99 -19.90 3.69
CA CYS A 214 -3.39 -19.62 2.39
C CYS A 214 -3.01 -20.91 1.64
N CYS A 215 -3.32 -20.92 0.35
CA CYS A 215 -2.89 -21.95 -0.59
C CYS A 215 -2.35 -21.27 -1.86
N PRO A 216 -1.05 -21.36 -2.17
CA PRO A 216 -0.02 -22.13 -1.45
C PRO A 216 0.24 -21.59 -0.04
N PRO A 217 0.83 -22.41 0.85
CA PRO A 217 1.21 -21.96 2.19
C PRO A 217 2.12 -20.73 2.15
N VAL A 218 1.92 -19.82 3.09
CA VAL A 218 2.75 -18.62 3.25
C VAL A 218 4.19 -19.00 3.53
N ASP A 219 5.12 -18.29 2.89
CA ASP A 219 6.54 -18.51 3.11
C ASP A 219 6.94 -18.24 4.57
N ALA A 220 7.93 -18.98 5.06
CA ALA A 220 8.44 -18.85 6.42
C ALA A 220 8.92 -17.41 6.71
N ARG A 221 9.50 -16.73 5.71
CA ARG A 221 9.95 -15.34 5.84
C ARG A 221 8.78 -14.39 6.01
N GLU A 222 7.74 -14.52 5.19
CA GLU A 222 6.56 -13.67 5.27
C GLU A 222 5.83 -13.82 6.60
N ARG A 223 5.68 -15.05 7.09
CA ARG A 223 5.11 -15.32 8.41
C ARG A 223 5.98 -14.76 9.54
N ALA A 224 7.31 -14.84 9.41
CA ALA A 224 8.24 -14.27 10.38
C ALA A 224 8.13 -12.74 10.46
N VAL A 225 7.91 -12.05 9.34
CA VAL A 225 7.71 -10.58 9.33
C VAL A 225 6.49 -10.19 10.19
N ILE A 226 5.37 -10.91 10.07
CA ILE A 226 4.18 -10.65 10.90
C ILE A 226 4.48 -10.90 12.39
N LEU A 227 5.22 -11.97 12.71
CA LEU A 227 5.63 -12.27 14.09
C LEU A 227 6.58 -11.22 14.67
N LEU A 228 7.46 -10.63 13.85
CA LEU A 228 8.36 -9.55 14.29
C LEU A 228 7.54 -8.33 14.72
N ARG A 229 6.62 -7.87 13.87
CA ARG A 229 5.74 -6.74 14.14
C ARG A 229 4.85 -6.98 15.37
N LEU A 230 4.23 -8.17 15.45
CA LEU A 230 3.47 -8.57 16.63
C LEU A 230 4.32 -8.55 17.91
N GLY A 231 5.55 -9.10 17.83
CA GLY A 231 6.48 -9.12 18.96
C GLY A 231 6.90 -7.71 19.41
N GLU A 232 7.07 -6.78 18.48
CA GLU A 232 7.35 -5.37 18.76
C GLU A 232 6.17 -4.70 19.47
N CYS A 233 4.94 -4.85 18.97
CA CYS A 233 3.75 -4.34 19.65
C CYS A 233 3.58 -4.94 21.05
N GLN A 234 3.71 -6.27 21.19
CA GLN A 234 3.54 -6.94 22.47
C GLN A 234 4.55 -6.48 23.52
N ARG A 235 5.78 -6.10 23.13
CA ARG A 235 6.79 -5.61 24.08
C ARG A 235 6.42 -4.30 24.77
N GLN A 236 5.51 -3.52 24.18
CA GLN A 236 5.03 -2.27 24.77
C GLN A 236 4.16 -2.54 26.00
N GLU A 237 3.42 -3.64 26.01
CA GLU A 237 2.59 -4.06 27.16
C GLU A 237 3.28 -5.08 28.06
N ASP A 238 3.83 -6.15 27.47
CA ASP A 238 4.48 -7.26 28.16
C ASP A 238 5.78 -7.64 27.44
N LYS A 239 6.90 -7.21 28.03
CA LYS A 239 8.25 -7.44 27.52
C LYS A 239 8.58 -8.92 27.36
N GLU A 240 8.09 -9.79 28.24
CA GLU A 240 8.38 -11.23 28.16
C GLU A 240 7.54 -11.91 27.08
N LYS A 241 6.25 -11.54 26.95
CA LYS A 241 5.38 -12.01 25.86
C LYS A 241 5.99 -11.64 24.51
N GLY A 242 6.30 -10.37 24.28
CA GLY A 242 6.84 -9.92 23.01
C GLY A 242 8.23 -10.52 22.72
N LYS A 243 9.10 -10.68 23.73
CA LYS A 243 10.39 -11.38 23.56
C LYS A 243 10.21 -12.83 23.11
N LYS A 244 9.22 -13.54 23.65
CA LYS A 244 8.91 -14.92 23.24
C LYS A 244 8.50 -14.97 21.77
N THR A 245 7.63 -14.06 21.34
CA THR A 245 7.17 -13.98 19.95
C THR A 245 8.31 -13.63 18.98
N LEU A 246 9.21 -12.72 19.37
CA LEU A 246 10.42 -12.42 18.57
C LEU A 246 11.37 -13.62 18.44
N LEU A 247 11.52 -14.42 19.50
CA LEU A 247 12.31 -15.65 19.43
C LEU A 247 11.68 -16.69 18.50
N GLU A 248 10.35 -16.77 18.45
CA GLU A 248 9.62 -17.61 17.50
C GLU A 248 9.88 -17.16 16.05
N ALA A 249 9.78 -15.85 15.77
CA ALA A 249 10.09 -15.29 14.46
C ALA A 249 11.52 -15.65 14.00
N LYS A 250 12.50 -15.50 14.91
CA LYS A 250 13.89 -15.85 14.65
C LYS A 250 14.07 -17.35 14.35
N ALA A 251 13.48 -18.21 15.16
CA ALA A 251 13.57 -19.66 14.97
C ALA A 251 12.97 -20.10 13.62
N LEU A 252 11.89 -19.44 13.19
CA LEU A 252 11.26 -19.69 11.89
C LEU A 252 12.19 -19.35 10.72
N LEU A 253 12.89 -18.21 10.79
CA LEU A 253 13.87 -17.79 9.78
C LEU A 253 15.10 -18.70 9.73
N GLU A 254 15.65 -19.08 10.89
CA GLU A 254 16.79 -19.99 10.99
C GLU A 254 16.47 -21.39 10.44
N GLY A 255 15.25 -21.89 10.71
CA GLY A 255 14.77 -23.16 10.16
C GLY A 255 14.63 -23.14 8.65
N HIS A 256 14.17 -22.03 8.07
CA HIS A 256 14.07 -21.85 6.62
C HIS A 256 15.46 -21.85 5.95
N GLN A 257 16.44 -21.16 6.54
CA GLN A 257 17.80 -21.10 6.01
C GLN A 257 18.47 -22.49 5.95
N GLN A 258 18.30 -23.32 6.98
CA GLN A 258 18.84 -24.68 7.01
C GLN A 258 18.18 -25.64 6.02
N GLN A 259 16.95 -25.37 5.58
CA GLN A 259 16.28 -26.16 4.54
C GLN A 259 16.74 -25.76 3.14
N HIS A 260 17.00 -24.47 2.91
CA HIS A 260 17.57 -23.98 1.66
C HIS A 260 18.98 -24.55 1.44
N ASP A 261 19.85 -24.47 2.46
CA ASP A 261 21.24 -24.96 2.38
C ASP A 261 21.35 -26.47 2.10
N LYS A 262 20.33 -27.26 2.45
CA LYS A 262 20.30 -28.71 2.20
C LYS A 262 19.77 -29.11 0.82
N ASN A 263 19.07 -28.21 0.14
CA ASN A 263 18.50 -28.48 -1.19
C ASN A 263 19.47 -28.05 -2.31
N ASP A 264 20.50 -27.28 -1.98
CA ASP A 264 21.54 -26.81 -2.90
C ASP A 264 22.82 -27.69 -2.92
N ASP A 265 22.87 -28.74 -2.08
CA ASP A 265 23.92 -29.79 -2.03
C ASP A 265 23.48 -31.09 -2.75
#